data_AF-A0A1F8TAI1-F1
#
_entry.id   AF-A0A1F8TAI1-F1
#
_cell.length_a   1.000
_cell.length_b   1.000
_cell.length_c   1.000
_cell.angle_alpha   90.00
_cell.angle_beta   90.00
_cell.angle_gamma   90.00
#
_symmetry.space_group_name_H-M   'P 1'
#
loop_
_entity.id
_entity.type
_entity.pdbx_description
1 polymer ?
#
loop_
_entity_poly.entity_id
_entity_poly.type
_entity_poly.pdbx_seq_one_letter_code
_entity_poly.pdbx_strand_id
1 'polypeptide(L)'
;MMEPLPATAVVPPTEVAVPTALPAGLTIVPDVIGMPYRDAREVMLDRGFSLIYRDILDLERPLGSVLAQEPAAGYPWKTGGIVTLLRAFAPPAMWTGDKCYPLKIFSRSGRLLFYVTLEQDRPYKISTDFTYGRTGIYDYQMSELDSFSNDEADSLIFEPETNGEYVLALGPFEVSQGDLDSHPGGIPAGCLFVTLPEE
;
A
#
# COMPACT_ATOMS: atom_id res chain seq x y z
N MET A 1 30.46 -84.23 -6.89
CA MET A 1 31.37 -83.35 -6.13
C MET A 1 31.85 -82.26 -7.07
N MET A 2 31.12 -81.14 -7.17
CA MET A 2 31.63 -79.80 -7.47
C MET A 2 30.48 -78.82 -7.23
N GLU A 3 30.62 -77.98 -6.20
CA GLU A 3 29.64 -77.01 -5.72
C GLU A 3 29.26 -75.91 -6.74
N PRO A 4 28.04 -75.36 -6.69
CA PRO A 4 27.69 -74.14 -7.42
C PRO A 4 28.30 -72.89 -6.76
N LEU A 5 28.77 -71.95 -7.59
CA LEU A 5 29.32 -70.66 -7.18
C LEU A 5 28.27 -69.81 -6.43
N PRO A 6 28.66 -69.02 -5.40
CA PRO A 6 27.72 -68.17 -4.68
C PRO A 6 27.18 -67.06 -5.58
N ALA A 7 25.86 -66.85 -5.52
CA ALA A 7 25.19 -65.77 -6.23
C ALA A 7 25.70 -64.41 -5.72
N THR A 8 26.15 -63.56 -6.64
CA THR A 8 26.42 -62.14 -6.38
C THR A 8 25.15 -61.48 -5.83
N ALA A 9 25.22 -60.96 -4.60
CA ALA A 9 24.19 -60.09 -4.06
C ALA A 9 24.20 -58.76 -4.83
N VAL A 10 23.10 -58.47 -5.51
CA VAL A 10 22.84 -57.15 -6.11
C VAL A 10 22.47 -56.22 -4.96
N VAL A 11 23.37 -55.28 -4.64
CA VAL A 11 23.05 -54.17 -3.73
C VAL A 11 21.97 -53.32 -4.41
N PRO A 12 20.77 -53.14 -3.84
CA PRO A 12 19.78 -52.25 -4.43
C PRO A 12 20.37 -50.83 -4.48
N PRO A 13 20.06 -50.01 -5.50
CA PRO A 13 20.53 -48.63 -5.52
C PRO A 13 20.02 -47.94 -4.26
N THR A 14 20.96 -47.41 -3.47
CA THR A 14 20.66 -46.55 -2.33
C THR A 14 19.76 -45.42 -2.84
N GLU A 15 18.47 -45.45 -2.50
CA GLU A 15 17.59 -44.31 -2.71
C GLU A 15 18.20 -43.14 -1.95
N VAL A 16 18.73 -42.18 -2.69
CA VAL A 16 19.13 -40.89 -2.13
C VAL A 16 17.83 -40.22 -1.71
N ALA A 17 17.50 -40.33 -0.42
CA ALA A 17 16.36 -39.63 0.15
C ALA A 17 16.54 -38.13 -0.11
N VAL A 18 15.80 -37.61 -1.08
CA VAL A 18 15.65 -36.16 -1.26
C VAL A 18 15.00 -35.67 0.03
N PRO A 19 15.61 -34.78 0.82
CA PRO A 19 14.97 -34.30 2.03
C PRO A 19 13.70 -33.54 1.62
N THR A 20 12.55 -34.19 1.84
CA THR A 20 11.20 -33.65 1.57
C THR A 20 10.84 -32.54 2.58
N ALA A 21 11.68 -32.31 3.59
CA ALA A 21 11.48 -31.31 4.62
C ALA A 21 12.34 -30.07 4.35
N LEU A 22 11.71 -28.90 4.44
CA LEU A 22 12.40 -27.61 4.43
C LEU A 22 13.48 -27.58 5.53
N PRO A 23 14.64 -26.95 5.27
CA PRO A 23 15.66 -26.79 6.29
C PRO A 23 15.10 -25.99 7.48
N ALA A 24 15.54 -26.35 8.68
CA ALA A 24 15.03 -25.77 9.92
C ALA A 24 15.17 -24.23 9.91
N GLY A 25 14.10 -23.54 10.32
CA GLY A 25 14.03 -22.07 10.34
C GLY A 25 13.54 -21.43 9.04
N LEU A 26 13.15 -22.21 8.04
CA LEU A 26 12.41 -21.73 6.87
C LEU A 26 10.93 -22.13 6.94
N THR A 27 10.07 -21.22 6.51
CA THR A 27 8.62 -21.41 6.34
C THR A 27 8.25 -21.00 4.92
N ILE A 28 7.32 -21.72 4.29
CA ILE A 28 6.83 -21.34 2.97
C ILE A 28 5.95 -20.10 3.08
N VAL A 29 6.25 -19.08 2.27
CA VAL A 29 5.42 -17.88 2.17
C VAL A 29 4.07 -18.26 1.54
N PRO A 30 2.94 -18.02 2.21
CA PRO A 30 1.61 -18.29 1.66
C PRO A 30 1.28 -17.33 0.51
N ASP A 31 0.41 -17.76 -0.39
CA ASP A 31 -0.19 -16.89 -1.40
C ASP A 31 -1.34 -16.11 -0.77
N VAL A 32 -1.24 -14.79 -0.79
CA VAL A 32 -2.26 -13.87 -0.26
C VAL A 32 -2.69 -12.83 -1.28
N ILE A 33 -2.22 -12.92 -2.53
CA ILE A 33 -2.61 -11.98 -3.59
C ILE A 33 -4.12 -12.11 -3.84
N GLY A 34 -4.81 -10.97 -3.93
CA GLY A 34 -6.26 -10.86 -4.09
C GLY A 34 -7.05 -11.00 -2.79
N MET A 35 -6.43 -11.43 -1.68
CA MET A 35 -7.11 -11.50 -0.38
C MET A 35 -7.30 -10.09 0.21
N PRO A 36 -8.36 -9.84 1.01
CA PRO A 36 -8.44 -8.66 1.85
C PRO A 36 -7.22 -8.57 2.78
N TYR A 37 -6.62 -7.39 2.91
CA TYR A 37 -5.40 -7.18 3.69
C TYR A 37 -5.52 -7.68 5.13
N ARG A 38 -6.70 -7.54 5.75
CA ARG A 38 -6.95 -8.05 7.10
C ARG A 38 -6.74 -9.56 7.17
N ASP A 39 -7.32 -10.28 6.22
CA ASP A 39 -7.28 -11.74 6.18
C ASP A 39 -5.88 -12.23 5.74
N ALA A 40 -5.26 -11.55 4.75
CA ALA A 40 -3.88 -11.79 4.34
C ALA A 40 -2.89 -11.62 5.51
N ARG A 41 -3.09 -10.59 6.33
CA ARG A 41 -2.29 -10.31 7.52
C ARG A 41 -2.41 -11.44 8.54
N GLU A 42 -3.63 -11.93 8.79
CA GLU A 42 -3.84 -13.04 9.72
C GLU A 42 -3.13 -14.32 9.24
N VAL A 43 -3.26 -14.67 7.95
CA VAL A 43 -2.58 -15.83 7.35
C VAL A 43 -1.06 -15.74 7.49
N MET A 44 -0.48 -14.57 7.22
CA MET A 44 0.96 -14.37 7.29
C MET A 44 1.50 -14.42 8.74
N LEU A 45 0.77 -13.83 9.69
CA LEU A 45 1.12 -13.87 11.11
C LEU A 45 1.02 -15.29 11.69
N ASP A 46 -0.01 -16.05 11.30
CA ASP A 46 -0.18 -17.46 11.68
C ASP A 46 0.99 -18.33 11.20
N ARG A 47 1.58 -18.00 10.05
CA ARG A 47 2.80 -18.63 9.53
C ARG A 47 4.09 -18.10 10.14
N GLY A 48 3.99 -17.24 11.14
CA GLY A 48 5.14 -16.69 11.86
C GLY A 48 5.94 -15.67 11.07
N PHE A 49 5.36 -15.05 10.04
CA PHE A 49 6.00 -13.94 9.33
C PHE A 49 5.71 -12.60 10.00
N SER A 50 6.66 -11.66 9.87
CA SER A 50 6.42 -10.24 10.13
C SER A 50 5.99 -9.55 8.84
N LEU A 51 5.26 -8.45 8.94
CA LEU A 51 4.70 -7.78 7.77
C LEU A 51 5.04 -6.29 7.73
N ILE A 52 5.36 -5.82 6.54
CA ILE A 52 5.29 -4.41 6.16
C ILE A 52 4.29 -4.34 5.00
N TYR A 53 3.53 -3.25 4.89
CA TYR A 53 2.70 -3.03 3.71
C TYR A 53 2.99 -1.66 3.11
N ARG A 54 2.69 -1.53 1.82
CA ARG A 54 2.66 -0.27 1.08
C ARG A 54 1.34 -0.17 0.34
N ASP A 55 0.78 1.02 0.35
CA ASP A 55 -0.44 1.31 -0.40
C ASP A 55 -0.09 1.69 -1.84
N ILE A 56 -0.88 1.20 -2.79
CA ILE A 56 -0.83 1.53 -4.21
C ILE A 56 -2.23 1.96 -4.63
N LEU A 57 -2.33 3.06 -5.38
CA LEU A 57 -3.58 3.45 -6.01
C LEU A 57 -3.94 2.44 -7.10
N ASP A 58 -5.00 1.68 -6.89
CA ASP A 58 -5.55 0.76 -7.89
C ASP A 58 -7.07 0.71 -7.71
N LEU A 59 -7.78 1.35 -8.66
CA LEU A 59 -9.24 1.41 -8.67
C LEU A 59 -9.87 0.22 -9.42
N GLU A 60 -9.07 -0.57 -10.15
CA GLU A 60 -9.53 -1.76 -10.86
C GLU A 60 -9.66 -2.97 -9.92
N ARG A 61 -9.00 -2.92 -8.76
CA ARG A 61 -8.97 -3.99 -7.77
C ARG A 61 -9.88 -3.70 -6.55
N PRO A 62 -10.39 -4.76 -5.89
CA PRO A 62 -11.16 -4.57 -4.66
C PRO A 62 -10.33 -3.81 -3.63
N LEU A 63 -10.94 -2.77 -3.04
CA LEU A 63 -10.25 -1.92 -2.08
C LEU A 63 -9.78 -2.72 -0.87
N GLY A 64 -8.55 -2.42 -0.43
CA GLY A 64 -7.90 -3.14 0.65
C GLY A 64 -7.45 -4.55 0.29
N SER A 65 -7.57 -5.00 -0.96
CA SER A 65 -7.01 -6.29 -1.40
C SER A 65 -5.48 -6.22 -1.56
N VAL A 66 -4.81 -7.34 -1.41
CA VAL A 66 -3.37 -7.43 -1.69
C VAL A 66 -3.15 -7.53 -3.20
N LEU A 67 -2.37 -6.61 -3.76
CA LEU A 67 -2.02 -6.57 -5.18
C LEU A 67 -0.77 -7.40 -5.48
N ALA A 68 0.20 -7.37 -4.56
CA ALA A 68 1.45 -8.11 -4.70
C ALA A 68 2.05 -8.42 -3.34
N GLN A 69 2.96 -9.38 -3.32
CA GLN A 69 3.72 -9.76 -2.14
C GLN A 69 5.19 -10.01 -2.50
N GLU A 70 6.08 -9.71 -1.57
CA GLU A 70 7.51 -9.99 -1.68
C GLU A 70 8.03 -10.44 -0.30
N PRO A 71 8.60 -11.65 -0.15
CA PRO A 71 8.85 -12.65 -1.18
C PRO A 71 7.60 -13.24 -1.82
N ALA A 72 7.77 -13.76 -3.04
CA ALA A 72 6.72 -14.42 -3.79
C ALA A 72 6.16 -15.66 -3.05
N ALA A 73 4.90 -15.99 -3.33
CA ALA A 73 4.25 -17.17 -2.77
C ALA A 73 5.03 -18.46 -3.12
N GLY A 74 5.05 -19.41 -2.20
CA GLY A 74 5.80 -20.67 -2.37
C GLY A 74 7.31 -20.53 -2.10
N TYR A 75 7.83 -19.32 -1.94
CA TYR A 75 9.24 -19.12 -1.62
C TYR A 75 9.54 -19.55 -0.17
N PRO A 76 10.61 -20.34 0.07
CA PRO A 76 11.04 -20.66 1.42
C PRO A 76 11.73 -19.45 2.05
N TRP A 77 11.10 -18.89 3.08
CA TRP A 77 11.59 -17.68 3.74
C TRP A 77 11.86 -17.91 5.23
N LYS A 78 12.73 -17.09 5.80
CA LYS A 78 13.10 -17.20 7.21
C LYS A 78 11.86 -17.04 8.09
N THR A 79 11.66 -17.94 9.05
CA THR A 79 10.64 -17.76 10.09
C THR A 79 10.90 -16.47 10.87
N GLY A 80 9.87 -15.64 11.07
CA GLY A 80 10.00 -14.28 11.59
C GLY A 80 10.51 -13.26 10.58
N GLY A 81 10.81 -13.69 9.34
CA GLY A 81 11.20 -12.81 8.25
C GLY A 81 10.09 -11.85 7.87
N ILE A 82 10.49 -10.72 7.29
CA ILE A 82 9.56 -9.68 6.85
C ILE A 82 9.06 -10.03 5.46
N VAL A 83 7.75 -9.99 5.27
CA VAL A 83 7.07 -10.03 3.97
C VAL A 83 6.47 -8.64 3.72
N THR A 84 6.73 -8.09 2.54
CA THR A 84 6.14 -6.83 2.08
C THR A 84 4.89 -7.12 1.26
N LEU A 85 3.76 -6.51 1.63
CA LEU A 85 2.53 -6.58 0.85
C LEU A 85 2.24 -5.23 0.18
N LEU A 86 1.87 -5.26 -1.09
CA LEU A 86 1.29 -4.11 -1.78
C LEU A 86 -0.22 -4.22 -1.66
N ARG A 87 -0.87 -3.19 -1.12
CA ARG A 87 -2.31 -3.17 -0.88
C ARG A 87 -2.98 -2.18 -1.82
N ALA A 88 -4.09 -2.59 -2.43
CA ALA A 88 -4.99 -1.73 -3.17
C ALA A 88 -5.56 -0.70 -2.21
N PHE A 89 -5.23 0.54 -2.44
CA PHE A 89 -5.74 1.68 -1.71
C PHE A 89 -6.52 2.53 -2.70
N ALA A 90 -7.78 2.82 -2.40
CA ALA A 90 -8.45 3.94 -3.02
C ALA A 90 -8.65 5.01 -1.97
N PRO A 91 -8.01 6.17 -2.12
CA PRO A 91 -8.45 7.33 -1.40
C PRO A 91 -9.88 7.66 -1.85
N PRO A 92 -10.64 8.42 -1.05
CA PRO A 92 -11.93 8.93 -1.51
C PRO A 92 -11.74 9.82 -2.75
N ALA A 93 -12.74 9.77 -3.63
CA ALA A 93 -12.79 10.61 -4.82
C ALA A 93 -12.93 12.08 -4.42
N MET A 94 -12.05 12.92 -4.94
CA MET A 94 -12.19 14.37 -4.90
C MET A 94 -12.89 14.82 -6.18
N TRP A 95 -13.98 15.56 -6.02
CA TRP A 95 -14.65 16.19 -7.15
C TRP A 95 -13.98 17.52 -7.49
N THR A 96 -14.00 17.91 -8.76
CA THR A 96 -13.65 19.26 -9.18
C THR A 96 -14.85 20.20 -8.99
N GLY A 97 -14.63 21.39 -8.45
CA GLY A 97 -15.62 22.45 -8.26
C GLY A 97 -15.49 23.19 -6.94
N ASP A 98 -16.31 24.23 -6.74
CA ASP A 98 -16.20 25.17 -5.62
C ASP A 98 -16.72 24.67 -4.27
N LYS A 99 -17.00 23.36 -4.17
CA LYS A 99 -17.53 22.74 -2.94
C LYS A 99 -16.39 22.25 -2.08
N CYS A 100 -16.39 22.66 -0.81
CA CYS A 100 -15.48 22.16 0.21
C CYS A 100 -15.61 20.65 0.35
N TYR A 101 -14.50 19.94 0.19
CA TYR A 101 -14.35 18.57 0.68
C TYR A 101 -13.89 18.62 2.14
N PRO A 102 -14.71 18.16 3.11
CA PRO A 102 -14.36 18.24 4.52
C PRO A 102 -13.23 17.24 4.86
N LEU A 103 -12.11 17.77 5.36
CA LEU A 103 -10.97 16.98 5.79
C LEU A 103 -11.15 16.50 7.22
N LYS A 104 -10.85 15.22 7.45
CA LYS A 104 -10.94 14.59 8.77
C LYS A 104 -9.74 13.70 9.05
N ILE A 105 -9.15 13.86 10.22
CA ILE A 105 -8.02 13.05 10.70
C ILE A 105 -8.55 11.96 11.64
N PHE A 106 -8.18 10.70 11.35
CA PHE A 106 -8.58 9.52 12.12
C PHE A 106 -7.41 8.74 12.72
N SER A 107 -6.18 9.19 12.48
CA SER A 107 -4.96 8.56 12.98
C SER A 107 -4.10 9.59 13.70
N ARG A 108 -3.16 9.12 14.53
CA ARG A 108 -2.22 10.00 15.24
C ARG A 108 -1.24 10.70 14.32
N SER A 109 -0.93 10.08 13.20
CA SER A 109 -0.07 10.65 12.17
C SER A 109 -0.36 10.03 10.82
N GLY A 110 0.06 10.69 9.75
CA GLY A 110 -0.09 10.20 8.39
C GLY A 110 -0.23 11.31 7.37
N ARG A 111 -0.80 10.95 6.21
CA ARG A 111 -1.21 11.87 5.16
C ARG A 111 -2.66 11.59 4.79
N LEU A 112 -3.42 12.63 4.50
CA LEU A 112 -4.73 12.47 3.87
C LEU A 112 -4.51 12.35 2.37
N LEU A 113 -5.10 11.33 1.77
CA LEU A 113 -4.97 11.04 0.35
C LEU A 113 -6.34 11.18 -0.31
N PHE A 114 -6.37 11.78 -1.49
CA PHE A 114 -7.54 11.91 -2.37
C PHE A 114 -7.12 11.59 -3.79
N TYR A 115 -7.98 10.98 -4.60
CA TYR A 115 -7.72 10.94 -6.04
C TYR A 115 -8.63 11.91 -6.76
N VAL A 116 -8.14 12.50 -7.84
CA VAL A 116 -8.88 13.42 -8.69
C VAL A 116 -8.59 13.10 -10.15
N THR A 117 -9.63 13.10 -10.98
CA THR A 117 -9.48 12.96 -12.43
C THR A 117 -9.34 14.34 -13.04
N LEU A 118 -8.23 14.57 -13.74
CA LEU A 118 -7.93 15.86 -14.37
C LEU A 118 -7.76 15.70 -15.88
N GLU A 119 -8.10 16.76 -16.62
CA GLU A 119 -7.96 16.82 -18.07
C GLU A 119 -6.62 17.43 -18.46
N GLN A 120 -6.02 16.89 -19.52
CA GLN A 120 -4.76 17.34 -20.10
C GLN A 120 -4.85 18.81 -20.51
N ASP A 121 -3.76 19.56 -20.31
CA ASP A 121 -3.60 20.95 -20.73
C ASP A 121 -4.67 21.90 -20.14
N ARG A 122 -5.30 21.49 -19.03
CA ARG A 122 -6.31 22.28 -18.32
C ARG A 122 -5.79 22.66 -16.94
N PRO A 123 -5.64 23.95 -16.61
CA PRO A 123 -5.14 24.35 -15.30
C PRO A 123 -6.21 24.14 -14.23
N TYR A 124 -5.79 23.61 -13.08
CA TYR A 124 -6.60 23.44 -11.89
C TYR A 124 -5.94 24.12 -10.70
N LYS A 125 -6.73 24.84 -9.91
CA LYS A 125 -6.32 25.39 -8.62
C LYS A 125 -6.63 24.39 -7.52
N ILE A 126 -5.59 23.90 -6.85
CA ILE A 126 -5.72 23.05 -5.67
C ILE A 126 -5.50 23.94 -4.45
N SER A 127 -6.50 24.10 -3.60
CA SER A 127 -6.41 24.93 -2.39
C SER A 127 -6.94 24.22 -1.16
N THR A 128 -6.37 24.53 0.01
CA THR A 128 -6.77 23.88 1.26
C THR A 128 -6.52 24.74 2.49
N ASP A 129 -7.38 24.62 3.49
CA ASP A 129 -7.22 25.23 4.83
C ASP A 129 -6.49 24.27 5.80
N PHE A 130 -5.84 23.25 5.26
CA PHE A 130 -5.19 22.19 6.03
C PHE A 130 -3.84 22.67 6.50
N THR A 131 -3.65 22.77 7.82
CA THR A 131 -2.48 23.44 8.39
C THR A 131 -1.24 22.56 8.54
N TYR A 132 -1.34 21.25 8.33
CA TYR A 132 -0.23 20.35 8.62
C TYR A 132 0.64 20.10 7.39
N GLY A 133 1.95 20.28 7.54
CA GLY A 133 2.95 19.81 6.57
C GLY A 133 2.78 20.44 5.19
N ARG A 134 2.74 19.61 4.15
CA ARG A 134 2.62 20.07 2.76
C ARG A 134 1.41 19.48 2.08
N THR A 135 0.91 20.19 1.08
CA THR A 135 -0.08 19.67 0.14
C THR A 135 0.58 19.53 -1.22
N GLY A 136 0.46 18.34 -1.81
CA GLY A 136 1.03 18.09 -3.13
C GLY A 136 0.13 17.22 -3.99
N ILE A 137 0.40 17.28 -5.29
CA ILE A 137 -0.17 16.43 -6.31
C ILE A 137 0.89 15.46 -6.82
N TYR A 138 0.47 14.22 -7.03
CA TYR A 138 1.31 13.08 -7.33
C TYR A 138 0.69 12.31 -8.50
N ASP A 139 1.52 11.57 -9.22
CA ASP A 139 1.05 10.59 -10.18
C ASP A 139 0.49 9.32 -9.50
N TYR A 140 -0.03 8.39 -10.29
CA TYR A 140 -0.56 7.11 -9.80
C TYR A 140 0.51 6.20 -9.16
N GLN A 141 1.80 6.45 -9.43
CA GLN A 141 2.94 5.77 -8.81
C GLN A 141 3.41 6.45 -7.53
N MET A 142 2.69 7.48 -7.06
CA MET A 142 3.04 8.32 -5.90
C MET A 142 4.36 9.10 -6.09
N SER A 143 4.75 9.40 -7.33
CA SER A 143 5.82 10.36 -7.62
C SER A 143 5.25 11.77 -7.49
N GLU A 144 5.95 12.63 -6.75
CA GLU A 144 5.53 14.02 -6.55
C GLU A 144 5.68 14.80 -7.86
N LEU A 145 4.59 15.44 -8.29
CA LEU A 145 4.55 16.29 -9.49
C LEU A 145 4.70 17.76 -9.11
N ASP A 146 3.93 18.22 -8.12
CA ASP A 146 4.02 19.58 -7.58
C ASP A 146 3.52 19.65 -6.13
N SER A 147 3.95 20.65 -5.37
CA SER A 147 3.51 20.84 -3.98
C SER A 147 3.76 22.25 -3.44
N PHE A 148 3.06 22.57 -2.35
CA PHE A 148 3.32 23.76 -1.54
C PHE A 148 3.37 23.43 -0.05
N SER A 149 4.07 24.27 0.71
CA SER A 149 4.05 24.24 2.17
C SER A 149 2.77 24.88 2.68
N ASN A 150 2.02 24.19 3.52
CA ASN A 150 0.77 24.72 4.08
C ASN A 150 1.01 25.86 5.09
N ASP A 151 2.25 26.08 5.51
CA ASP A 151 2.66 27.23 6.33
C ASP A 151 2.94 28.49 5.49
N GLU A 152 3.16 28.34 4.19
CA GLU A 152 3.61 29.43 3.30
C GLU A 152 2.57 29.83 2.24
N ALA A 153 1.75 28.87 1.81
CA ALA A 153 0.72 29.08 0.81
C ALA A 153 -0.50 28.20 1.12
N ASP A 154 -1.65 28.63 0.61
CA ASP A 154 -2.92 27.90 0.76
C ASP A 154 -3.38 27.26 -0.57
N SER A 155 -2.62 27.46 -1.65
CA SER A 155 -2.97 26.93 -2.97
C SER A 155 -1.80 26.78 -3.93
N LEU A 156 -1.93 25.85 -4.89
CA LEU A 156 -1.09 25.73 -6.09
C LEU A 156 -1.95 25.70 -7.36
N ILE A 157 -1.35 26.06 -8.49
CA ILE A 157 -1.94 25.86 -9.83
C ILE A 157 -1.20 24.71 -10.50
N PHE A 158 -1.94 23.68 -10.89
CA PHE A 158 -1.39 22.51 -11.58
C PHE A 158 -2.03 22.35 -12.94
N GLU A 159 -1.21 22.11 -13.96
CA GLU A 159 -1.64 21.80 -15.32
C GLU A 159 -1.21 20.35 -15.65
N PRO A 160 -2.16 19.42 -15.84
CA PRO A 160 -1.86 18.01 -16.13
C PRO A 160 -1.23 17.83 -17.52
N GLU A 161 -0.12 17.09 -17.58
CA GLU A 161 0.51 16.70 -18.85
C GLU A 161 -0.26 15.62 -19.62
N THR A 162 -1.14 14.88 -18.94
CA THR A 162 -1.92 13.78 -19.53
C THR A 162 -3.32 13.71 -18.92
N ASN A 163 -4.30 13.22 -19.68
CA ASN A 163 -5.59 12.87 -19.12
C ASN A 163 -5.45 11.67 -18.18
N GLY A 164 -5.88 11.81 -16.94
CA GLY A 164 -5.75 10.69 -16.00
C GLY A 164 -6.11 11.02 -14.57
N GLU A 165 -5.73 10.08 -13.71
CA GLU A 165 -5.96 10.12 -12.28
C GLU A 165 -4.69 10.57 -11.56
N TYR A 166 -4.88 11.55 -10.68
CA TYR A 166 -3.83 12.15 -9.88
C TYR A 166 -4.15 11.97 -8.41
N VAL A 167 -3.11 11.89 -7.57
CA VAL A 167 -3.26 11.76 -6.12
C VAL A 167 -2.93 13.09 -5.46
N LEU A 168 -3.84 13.60 -4.65
CA LEU A 168 -3.59 14.70 -3.74
C LEU A 168 -3.18 14.13 -2.38
N ALA A 169 -2.04 14.56 -1.86
CA ALA A 169 -1.57 14.16 -0.54
C ALA A 169 -1.37 15.39 0.35
N LEU A 170 -2.05 15.41 1.49
CA LEU A 170 -1.98 16.47 2.49
C LEU A 170 -1.29 15.93 3.75
N GLY A 171 -0.25 16.62 4.20
CA GLY A 171 0.55 16.27 5.37
C GLY A 171 2.06 16.16 5.08
N PRO A 172 2.84 15.60 6.00
CA PRO A 172 2.42 14.80 7.14
C PRO A 172 1.69 15.61 8.21
N PHE A 173 0.74 14.98 8.91
CA PHE A 173 0.12 15.50 10.12
C PHE A 173 0.53 14.68 11.34
N GLU A 174 0.50 15.32 12.51
CA GLU A 174 0.66 14.68 13.81
C GLU A 174 -0.35 15.29 14.80
N VAL A 175 -1.14 14.44 15.44
CA VAL A 175 -2.18 14.80 16.41
C VAL A 175 -2.06 13.94 17.67
N SER A 176 -2.54 14.46 18.80
CA SER A 176 -2.48 13.74 20.06
C SER A 176 -3.54 12.64 20.14
N GLN A 177 -3.29 11.59 20.94
CA GLN A 177 -4.29 10.55 21.18
C GLN A 177 -5.54 11.13 21.87
N GLY A 178 -5.38 12.11 22.76
CA GLY A 178 -6.50 12.75 23.44
C GLY A 178 -7.42 13.53 22.49
N ASP A 179 -6.87 14.13 21.43
CA ASP A 179 -7.65 14.81 20.40
C ASP A 179 -8.51 13.82 19.61
N LEU A 180 -7.94 12.66 19.28
CA LEU A 180 -8.65 11.58 18.60
C LEU A 180 -9.77 11.00 19.48
N ASP A 181 -9.47 10.75 20.75
CA ASP A 181 -10.44 10.21 21.72
C ASP A 181 -11.62 11.18 21.93
N SER A 182 -11.36 12.49 21.85
CA SER A 182 -12.39 13.54 21.93
C SER A 182 -13.21 13.70 20.65
N HIS A 183 -12.73 13.16 19.52
CA HIS A 183 -13.38 13.24 18.20
C HIS A 183 -13.56 11.86 17.57
N PRO A 184 -14.50 11.02 18.08
CA PRO A 184 -14.73 9.67 17.55
C PRO A 184 -15.18 9.66 16.08
N GLY A 185 -15.71 10.79 15.57
CA GLY A 185 -16.09 10.99 14.18
C GLY A 185 -14.99 11.55 13.27
N GLY A 186 -13.75 11.65 13.77
CA GLY A 186 -12.59 12.25 13.11
C GLY A 186 -12.40 13.72 13.48
N ILE A 187 -11.15 14.13 13.69
CA ILE A 187 -10.78 15.51 13.99
C ILE A 187 -11.00 16.35 12.72
N PRO A 188 -11.83 17.40 12.73
CA PRO A 188 -12.00 18.27 11.58
C PRO A 188 -10.69 19.01 11.28
N ALA A 189 -10.25 18.95 10.02
CA ALA A 189 -8.94 19.47 9.60
C ALA A 189 -9.02 20.47 8.43
N GLY A 190 -10.17 21.12 8.26
CA GLY A 190 -10.37 22.12 7.21
C GLY A 190 -11.03 21.57 5.94
N CYS A 191 -10.84 22.29 4.83
CA CYS A 191 -11.45 22.01 3.54
C CYS A 191 -10.37 21.82 2.47
N LEU A 192 -10.58 20.88 1.56
CA LEU A 192 -9.83 20.75 0.31
C LEU A 192 -10.73 21.17 -0.86
N PHE A 193 -10.16 21.89 -1.82
CA PHE A 193 -10.81 22.34 -3.03
C PHE A 193 -9.94 22.04 -4.25
N VAL A 194 -10.58 21.64 -5.34
CA VAL A 194 -9.96 21.54 -6.66
C VAL A 194 -10.87 22.30 -7.62
N THR A 195 -10.51 23.54 -7.93
CA THR A 195 -11.32 24.44 -8.76
C THR A 195 -10.62 24.73 -10.08
N LEU A 196 -11.35 25.34 -11.00
CA LEU A 196 -10.72 26.00 -12.14
C LEU A 196 -10.23 27.37 -11.65
N PRO A 197 -9.02 27.81 -12.02
CA PRO A 197 -8.60 29.18 -11.77
C PRO A 197 -9.59 30.13 -12.45
N GLU A 198 -9.96 31.21 -11.77
CA GLU A 198 -10.75 32.28 -12.39
C GLU A 198 -9.91 32.92 -13.51
N GLU A 199 -10.52 33.10 -14.69
CA GLU A 199 -9.89 33.74 -15.87
C GLU A 199 -9.54 35.22 -15.64
#